data_AF-A0A955E972-F1
#
_entry.id   AF-A0A955E972-F1
#
_cell.length_a   1.000
_cell.length_b   1.000
_cell.length_c   1.000
_cell.angle_alpha   90.00
_cell.angle_beta   90.00
_cell.angle_gamma   90.00
#
_symmetry.space_group_name_H-M   'P 1'
#
loop_
_entity.id
_entity.type
_entity.pdbx_description
1 polymer ?
#
loop_
_entity_poly.entity_id
_entity_poly.type
_entity_poly.pdbx_seq_one_letter_code
_entity_poly.pdbx_strand_id
1 'polypeptide(L)'
;MNDSDQTLGRVSVILIMSIVMGGALALISSAADGWFYPEIALMFGLFIGLFSAIYNIPLLMNTDLRKSIPLSLTASALMVWVVTLATNPFFAVLAGGCTQVVCAIASLFLFRRPDKRPHYICRNCDYDLRGITSDRCPECGAPRHV
;
A
#
# COMPACT_ATOMS: atom_id res chain seq x y z
N MET A 1 3.87 -23.83 -1.90
CA MET A 1 4.50 -22.49 -1.97
C MET A 1 4.23 -21.84 -0.64
N ASN A 2 5.29 -21.59 0.13
CA ASN A 2 5.19 -21.31 1.56
C ASN A 2 4.69 -19.87 1.77
N ASP A 3 3.78 -19.64 2.71
CA ASP A 3 3.25 -18.29 2.99
C ASP A 3 4.35 -17.30 3.41
N SER A 4 5.47 -17.80 3.94
CA SER A 4 6.68 -17.01 4.22
C SER A 4 7.26 -16.34 2.97
N ASP A 5 7.27 -17.03 1.83
CA ASP A 5 7.88 -16.54 0.59
C ASP A 5 7.03 -15.46 -0.06
N GLN A 6 5.69 -15.59 0.02
CA GLN A 6 4.78 -14.54 -0.41
C GLN A 6 4.91 -13.28 0.44
N THR A 7 5.11 -13.43 1.75
CA THR A 7 5.24 -12.29 2.66
C THR A 7 6.53 -11.54 2.38
N LEU A 8 7.64 -12.26 2.17
CA LEU A 8 8.94 -11.68 1.85
C LEU A 8 8.89 -10.90 0.52
N GLY A 9 8.30 -11.48 -0.52
CA GLY A 9 8.14 -10.80 -1.82
C GLY A 9 7.32 -9.51 -1.72
N ARG A 10 6.26 -9.49 -0.89
CA ARG A 10 5.41 -8.31 -0.68
C ARG A 10 6.15 -7.19 0.05
N VAL A 11 6.93 -7.53 1.09
CA VAL A 11 7.74 -6.56 1.82
C VAL A 11 8.79 -5.92 0.89
N SER A 12 9.47 -6.74 0.08
CA SER A 12 10.48 -6.24 -0.87
C SER A 12 9.91 -5.26 -1.88
N VAL A 13 8.71 -5.52 -2.43
CA VAL A 13 8.08 -4.62 -3.41
C VAL A 13 7.74 -3.26 -2.80
N ILE A 14 7.22 -3.22 -1.57
CA ILE A 14 6.87 -1.96 -0.89
C ILE A 14 8.12 -1.15 -0.56
N LEU A 15 9.18 -1.83 -0.13
CA LEU A 15 10.47 -1.21 0.18
C LEU A 15 11.10 -0.60 -1.09
N ILE A 16 11.10 -1.35 -2.20
CA ILE A 16 11.59 -0.88 -3.49
C ILE A 16 10.76 0.32 -3.98
N MET A 17 9.44 0.26 -3.93
CA MET A 17 8.57 1.38 -4.34
C MET A 17 8.81 2.64 -3.50
N SER A 18 9.04 2.49 -2.19
CA SER A 18 9.32 3.61 -1.29
C SER A 18 10.68 4.26 -1.59
N ILE A 19 11.70 3.45 -1.88
CA ILE A 19 13.03 3.93 -2.28
C ILE A 19 12.95 4.65 -3.64
N VAL A 20 12.26 4.05 -4.62
CA VAL A 20 12.12 4.63 -5.96
C VAL A 20 11.36 5.96 -5.91
N MET A 21 10.29 6.04 -5.11
CA MET A 21 9.52 7.28 -4.94
C MET A 21 10.36 8.38 -4.27
N GLY A 22 11.13 8.03 -3.23
CA GLY A 22 12.04 8.97 -2.55
C GLY A 22 13.15 9.47 -3.48
N GLY A 23 13.73 8.59 -4.30
CA GLY A 23 14.74 8.95 -5.30
C GLY A 23 14.19 9.85 -6.41
N ALA A 24 12.96 9.59 -6.88
CA ALA A 24 12.30 10.42 -7.89
C ALA A 24 12.03 11.84 -7.36
N LEU A 25 11.59 11.97 -6.11
CA LEU A 25 11.40 13.27 -5.46
C LEU A 25 12.72 14.04 -5.30
N ALA A 26 13.82 13.35 -4.94
CA ALA A 26 15.15 13.95 -4.88
C ALA A 26 15.63 14.44 -6.25
N LEU A 27 15.38 13.68 -7.32
CA LEU A 27 15.71 14.08 -8.68
C LEU A 27 14.91 15.31 -9.15
N ILE A 28 13.59 15.30 -8.94
CA ILE A 28 12.71 16.43 -9.32
C ILE A 28 13.11 17.71 -8.56
N SER A 29 13.43 17.60 -7.27
CA SER A 29 13.86 18.76 -6.47
C SER A 29 15.25 19.27 -6.88
N SER A 30 16.15 18.39 -7.33
CA SER A 30 17.46 18.80 -7.88
C SER A 30 17.37 19.53 -9.23
N ALA A 31 16.29 19.31 -9.98
CA ALA A 31 16.04 19.93 -11.28
C ALA A 31 15.27 21.26 -11.20
N ALA A 32 14.77 21.63 -10.02
CA ALA A 32 14.13 22.92 -9.80
C ALA A 32 15.21 23.99 -9.58
N ASP A 33 15.51 24.74 -10.64
CA ASP A 33 16.57 25.75 -10.66
C ASP A 33 16.39 26.80 -9.55
N GLY A 34 17.29 26.74 -8.58
CA GLY A 34 17.59 27.86 -7.68
C GLY A 34 17.23 27.59 -6.22
N TRP A 35 18.29 27.49 -5.40
CA TRP A 35 18.30 27.67 -3.94
C TRP A 35 18.00 26.45 -3.06
N PHE A 36 17.58 25.29 -3.59
CA PHE A 36 17.41 24.09 -2.78
C PHE A 36 18.67 23.22 -2.78
N TYR A 37 19.26 23.05 -1.59
CA TYR A 37 20.43 22.20 -1.38
C TYR A 37 20.10 20.75 -1.74
N PRO A 38 20.74 20.14 -2.75
CA PRO A 38 20.48 18.75 -3.16
C PRO A 38 20.73 17.76 -2.01
N GLU A 39 21.60 18.13 -1.07
CA GLU A 39 21.87 17.39 0.16
C GLU A 39 20.66 17.34 1.08
N ILE A 40 19.95 18.47 1.25
CA ILE A 40 18.73 18.55 2.04
C ILE A 40 17.63 17.75 1.36
N ALA A 41 17.48 17.86 0.03
CA ALA A 41 16.51 17.08 -0.73
C ALA A 41 16.73 15.56 -0.59
N LEU A 42 17.98 15.11 -0.64
CA LEU A 42 18.35 13.71 -0.49
C LEU A 42 18.10 13.20 0.94
N MET A 43 18.49 13.98 1.96
CA MET A 43 18.16 13.70 3.36
C MET A 43 16.65 13.60 3.57
N PHE A 44 15.90 14.48 2.92
CA PHE A 44 14.44 14.53 3.03
C PHE A 44 13.76 13.32 2.37
N GLY A 45 14.21 12.93 1.17
CA GLY A 45 13.73 11.74 0.48
C GLY A 45 14.04 10.44 1.25
N LEU A 46 15.25 10.33 1.81
CA LEU A 46 15.64 9.21 2.67
C LEU A 46 14.79 9.14 3.94
N PHE A 47 14.56 10.29 4.58
CA PHE A 47 13.75 10.39 5.78
C PHE A 47 12.30 9.94 5.52
N ILE A 48 11.67 10.44 4.47
CA ILE A 48 10.31 10.02 4.07
C ILE A 48 10.26 8.52 3.77
N GLY A 49 11.23 8.00 3.00
CA GLY A 49 11.30 6.59 2.65
C GLY A 49 11.44 5.68 3.88
N LEU A 50 12.30 6.06 4.83
CA LEU A 50 12.54 5.31 6.05
C LEU A 50 11.33 5.33 6.99
N PHE A 51 10.70 6.48 7.18
CA PHE A 51 9.48 6.59 8.00
C PHE A 51 8.31 5.84 7.37
N SER A 52 8.14 5.93 6.04
CA SER A 52 7.15 5.14 5.32
C SER A 52 7.37 3.64 5.57
N ALA A 53 8.61 3.16 5.49
CA ALA A 53 8.94 1.77 5.76
C ALA A 53 8.60 1.36 7.21
N ILE A 54 8.97 2.18 8.21
CA ILE A 54 8.68 1.91 9.63
C ILE A 54 7.18 1.83 9.91
N TYR A 55 6.37 2.72 9.33
CA TYR A 55 4.90 2.66 9.49
C TYR A 55 4.26 1.47 8.77
N ASN A 56 4.84 1.04 7.65
CA ASN A 56 4.33 -0.08 6.87
C ASN A 56 4.63 -1.45 7.51
N ILE A 57 5.74 -1.59 8.25
CA ILE A 57 6.17 -2.87 8.82
C ILE A 57 5.14 -3.47 9.82
N PRO A 58 4.64 -2.74 10.85
CA PRO A 58 3.62 -3.28 11.76
C PRO A 58 2.31 -3.60 11.05
N LEU A 59 1.98 -2.81 10.01
CA LEU A 59 0.79 -2.98 9.20
C LEU A 59 0.84 -4.26 8.35
N LEU A 60 2.03 -4.62 7.87
CA LEU A 60 2.32 -5.85 7.14
C LEU A 60 2.32 -7.08 8.06
N MET A 61 2.67 -6.91 9.34
CA MET A 61 2.72 -8.03 10.28
C MET A 61 1.36 -8.40 10.87
N ASN A 62 0.37 -7.50 10.91
CA ASN A 62 -0.76 -7.69 11.83
C ASN A 62 -2.17 -7.75 11.21
N THR A 63 -2.38 -7.54 9.89
CA THR A 63 -3.74 -7.57 9.31
C THR A 63 -3.82 -7.89 7.82
N ASP A 64 -5.03 -8.27 7.37
CA ASP A 64 -5.48 -8.30 5.97
C ASP A 64 -4.83 -7.18 5.15
N LEU A 65 -3.90 -7.56 4.28
CA LEU A 65 -3.13 -6.66 3.40
C LEU A 65 -4.01 -5.63 2.67
N ARG A 66 -5.26 -6.02 2.43
CA ARG A 66 -6.25 -5.24 1.72
C ARG A 66 -6.70 -3.98 2.47
N LYS A 67 -6.76 -4.04 3.81
CA LYS A 67 -7.15 -2.92 4.66
C LYS A 67 -5.96 -2.02 5.02
N SER A 68 -4.75 -2.57 5.01
CA SER A 68 -3.53 -1.88 5.43
C SER A 68 -2.97 -0.93 4.35
N ILE A 69 -2.98 -1.34 3.07
CA ILE A 69 -2.49 -0.52 1.94
C ILE A 69 -3.05 0.94 1.92
N PRO A 70 -4.37 1.17 1.99
CA PRO A 70 -4.91 2.53 1.91
C PRO A 70 -4.56 3.37 3.13
N LEU A 71 -4.52 2.77 4.33
CA LEU A 71 -4.16 3.48 5.56
C LEU A 71 -2.71 3.96 5.49
N SER A 72 -1.80 3.10 5.03
CA SER A 72 -0.40 3.42 4.77
C SER A 72 -0.22 4.58 3.78
N LEU A 73 -0.92 4.52 2.64
CA LEU A 73 -0.88 5.58 1.62
C LEU A 73 -1.37 6.92 2.17
N THR A 74 -2.43 6.92 2.97
CA THR A 74 -2.93 8.17 3.58
C THR A 74 -2.00 8.73 4.64
N ALA A 75 -1.39 7.86 5.47
CA ALA A 75 -0.45 8.28 6.52
C ALA A 75 0.84 8.86 5.93
N SER A 76 1.40 8.21 4.91
CA SER A 76 2.59 8.71 4.21
C SER A 76 2.32 10.03 3.49
N ALA A 77 1.18 10.17 2.79
CA ALA A 77 0.79 11.42 2.16
C ALA A 77 0.62 12.57 3.17
N LEU A 78 0.01 12.30 4.34
CA LEU A 78 -0.17 13.28 5.40
C LEU A 78 1.17 13.76 5.98
N MET A 79 2.13 12.85 6.18
CA MET A 79 3.47 13.22 6.67
C MET A 79 4.21 14.11 5.66
N VAL A 80 4.17 13.79 4.37
CA VAL A 80 4.74 14.65 3.32
C VAL A 80 4.06 16.02 3.32
N TRP A 81 2.75 16.06 3.54
CA TRP A 81 2.00 17.30 3.62
C TRP A 81 2.44 18.19 4.79
N VAL A 82 2.53 17.61 5.99
CA VAL A 82 2.96 18.33 7.22
C VAL A 82 4.31 18.98 7.03
N VAL A 83 5.27 18.28 6.40
CA VAL A 83 6.60 18.87 6.23
C VAL A 83 6.65 19.88 5.09
N THR A 84 5.89 19.69 4.03
CA THR A 84 5.79 20.69 2.95
C THR A 84 5.15 21.98 3.47
N LEU A 85 4.18 21.88 4.39
CA LEU A 85 3.58 23.02 5.09
C LEU A 85 4.61 23.85 5.86
N ALA A 86 5.65 23.21 6.41
CA ALA A 86 6.71 23.87 7.14
C ALA A 86 7.71 24.61 6.24
N THR A 87 7.88 24.18 4.97
CA THR A 87 8.82 24.80 4.04
C THR A 87 8.18 25.85 3.15
N ASN A 88 6.99 25.58 2.61
CA ASN A 88 6.27 26.51 1.74
C ASN A 88 4.75 26.25 1.79
N PRO A 89 3.96 27.12 2.45
CA PRO A 89 2.55 26.88 2.68
C PRO A 89 1.73 26.87 1.38
N PHE A 90 2.12 27.63 0.35
CA PHE A 90 1.40 27.68 -0.91
C PHE A 90 1.54 26.38 -1.71
N PHE A 91 2.78 25.88 -1.83
CA PHE A 91 3.05 24.59 -2.47
C PHE A 91 2.43 23.43 -1.69
N ALA A 92 2.43 23.50 -0.36
CA ALA A 92 1.82 22.47 0.45
C ALA A 92 0.33 22.31 0.16
N VAL A 93 -0.42 23.40 0.12
CA VAL A 93 -1.87 23.36 -0.13
C VAL A 93 -2.17 22.77 -1.52
N LEU A 94 -1.46 23.20 -2.57
CA LEU A 94 -1.71 22.72 -3.92
C LEU A 94 -1.22 21.28 -4.16
N ALA A 95 0.08 21.03 -3.97
CA ALA A 95 0.68 19.75 -4.33
C ALA A 95 0.23 18.63 -3.38
N GLY A 96 0.20 18.90 -2.08
CA GLY A 96 -0.21 17.89 -1.12
C GLY A 96 -1.71 17.70 -1.04
N GLY A 97 -2.51 18.77 -1.19
CA GLY A 97 -3.96 18.64 -1.31
C GLY A 97 -4.35 17.74 -2.49
N CYS A 98 -3.77 17.97 -3.67
CA CYS A 98 -3.98 17.12 -4.84
C CYS A 98 -3.53 15.68 -4.61
N THR A 99 -2.35 15.47 -4.02
CA THR A 99 -1.82 14.14 -3.73
C THR A 99 -2.75 13.37 -2.78
N GLN A 100 -3.27 14.03 -1.75
CA GLN A 100 -4.14 13.42 -0.74
C GLN A 100 -5.51 13.05 -1.33
N VAL A 101 -6.05 13.89 -2.21
CA VAL A 101 -7.29 13.59 -2.95
C VAL A 101 -7.08 12.38 -3.87
N VAL A 102 -5.97 12.32 -4.61
CA VAL A 102 -5.66 11.17 -5.48
C VAL A 102 -5.50 9.88 -4.67
N CYS A 103 -4.77 9.91 -3.56
CA CYS A 103 -4.59 8.76 -2.67
C CYS A 103 -5.92 8.31 -2.05
N ALA A 104 -6.79 9.25 -1.65
CA ALA A 104 -8.12 8.94 -1.12
C ALA A 104 -9.01 8.29 -2.18
N ILE A 105 -9.04 8.84 -3.40
CA ILE A 105 -9.79 8.26 -4.52
C ILE A 105 -9.27 6.85 -4.84
N ALA A 106 -7.95 6.68 -4.97
CA ALA A 106 -7.34 5.38 -5.23
C ALA A 106 -7.70 4.36 -4.13
N SER A 107 -7.67 4.78 -2.86
CA SER A 107 -8.08 3.96 -1.73
C SER A 107 -9.53 3.51 -1.83
N LEU A 108 -10.46 4.42 -2.17
CA LEU A 108 -11.87 4.08 -2.39
C LEU A 108 -12.07 3.07 -3.52
N PHE A 109 -11.33 3.21 -4.62
CA PHE A 109 -11.37 2.24 -5.73
C PHE A 109 -10.81 0.87 -5.34
N LEU A 110 -9.75 0.83 -4.53
CA LEU A 110 -9.16 -0.42 -4.04
C LEU A 110 -10.09 -1.14 -3.05
N PHE A 111 -10.77 -0.40 -2.17
CA PHE A 111 -11.79 -0.95 -1.26
C PHE A 111 -13.01 -1.47 -2.00
N ARG A 112 -13.42 -0.81 -3.10
CA ARG A 112 -14.58 -1.21 -3.90
C ARG A 112 -14.40 -2.49 -4.70
N ARG A 113 -13.18 -3.05 -4.81
CA ARG A 113 -13.05 -4.36 -5.46
C ARG A 113 -13.86 -5.40 -4.67
N PRO A 114 -14.84 -6.09 -5.25
CA PRO A 114 -15.50 -7.18 -4.55
C PRO A 114 -14.44 -8.21 -4.20
N ASP A 115 -14.42 -8.67 -2.96
CA ASP A 115 -13.57 -9.82 -2.61
C ASP A 115 -14.00 -10.96 -3.51
N LYS A 116 -13.14 -11.31 -4.47
CA LYS A 116 -13.27 -12.54 -5.21
C LYS A 116 -12.96 -13.63 -4.20
N ARG A 117 -13.97 -13.99 -3.39
CA ARG A 117 -13.89 -15.17 -2.53
C ARG A 117 -13.45 -16.30 -3.47
N PRO A 118 -12.34 -16.95 -3.17
CA PRO A 118 -11.87 -17.99 -4.05
C PRO A 118 -12.98 -19.03 -4.24
N HIS A 119 -13.23 -19.43 -5.49
CA HIS A 119 -14.28 -20.40 -5.86
C HIS A 119 -14.09 -21.80 -5.24
N TYR A 120 -13.06 -21.97 -4.41
CA TYR A 120 -12.72 -23.20 -3.73
C TYR A 120 -13.10 -23.22 -2.25
N ILE A 121 -13.88 -22.28 -1.72
CA ILE A 121 -14.38 -22.36 -0.33
C ILE A 121 -15.89 -22.67 -0.35
N CYS A 122 -16.33 -23.68 0.41
CA CYS A 122 -17.74 -24.00 0.56
C CYS A 122 -18.47 -22.85 1.29
N ARG A 123 -19.53 -22.30 0.69
CA ARG A 123 -20.27 -21.15 1.27
C ARG A 123 -21.08 -21.50 2.53
N ASN A 124 -21.24 -22.78 2.85
CA ASN A 124 -22.05 -23.23 3.98
C ASN A 124 -21.22 -23.53 5.24
N CYS A 125 -20.03 -24.11 5.08
CA CYS A 125 -19.17 -24.53 6.20
C CYS A 125 -17.71 -24.04 6.11
N ASP A 126 -17.38 -23.20 5.13
CA ASP A 126 -16.04 -22.66 4.87
C ASP A 126 -14.93 -23.72 4.63
N TYR A 127 -15.31 -24.96 4.28
CA TYR A 127 -14.36 -26.02 3.92
C TYR A 127 -13.64 -25.73 2.59
N ASP A 128 -12.34 -26.00 2.52
CA ASP A 128 -11.53 -25.85 1.30
C ASP A 128 -11.77 -27.02 0.33
N LEU A 129 -12.36 -26.71 -0.82
CA LEU A 129 -12.71 -27.63 -1.91
C LEU A 129 -11.58 -27.81 -2.92
N ARG A 130 -10.36 -27.31 -2.65
CA ARG A 130 -9.20 -27.56 -3.53
C ARG A 130 -8.89 -29.06 -3.62
N GLY A 131 -8.80 -29.58 -4.84
CA GLY A 131 -8.51 -30.99 -5.11
C GLY A 131 -9.71 -31.94 -5.00
N ILE A 132 -10.89 -31.43 -4.62
CA ILE A 132 -12.12 -32.23 -4.59
C ILE A 132 -12.79 -32.23 -5.96
N THR A 133 -12.97 -33.43 -6.52
CA THR A 133 -13.64 -33.67 -7.80
C THR A 133 -15.16 -33.82 -7.66
N SER A 134 -15.69 -33.99 -6.44
CA SER A 134 -17.13 -34.11 -6.21
C SER A 134 -17.87 -32.78 -6.32
N ASP A 135 -19.11 -32.85 -6.80
CA ASP A 135 -20.04 -31.72 -6.93
C ASP A 135 -20.65 -31.31 -5.58
N ARG A 136 -20.28 -31.98 -4.49
CA ARG A 136 -20.77 -31.75 -3.13
C ARG A 136 -19.63 -31.61 -2.15
N CYS A 137 -19.84 -30.78 -1.13
CA CYS A 137 -18.91 -30.64 -0.01
C CYS A 137 -18.90 -31.92 0.84
N PRO A 138 -17.74 -32.48 1.20
CA PRO A 138 -17.65 -33.69 2.01
C PRO A 138 -18.11 -33.50 3.45
N GLU A 139 -18.00 -32.28 3.99
CA GLU A 139 -18.38 -31.98 5.38
C GLU A 139 -19.88 -31.75 5.54
N CYS A 140 -20.49 -30.93 4.68
CA CYS A 140 -21.89 -30.52 4.84
C CYS A 140 -22.85 -31.04 3.77
N GLY A 141 -22.35 -31.73 2.74
CA GLY A 141 -23.17 -32.26 1.64
C GLY A 141 -23.77 -31.21 0.70
N ALA A 142 -23.54 -29.91 0.94
CA ALA A 142 -24.06 -28.83 0.11
C ALA A 142 -23.49 -28.91 -1.33
N PRO A 143 -24.30 -28.61 -2.36
CA PRO A 143 -23.83 -28.59 -3.73
C PRO A 143 -22.79 -27.49 -3.96
N ARG A 144 -21.82 -27.76 -4.83
CA ARG A 144 -20.81 -26.80 -5.24
C ARG A 144 -21.50 -25.74 -6.09
N HIS A 145 -21.64 -24.53 -5.55
CA HIS A 145 -22.04 -23.37 -6.33
C HIS A 145 -20.89 -22.98 -7.25
N VAL A 146 -20.93 -23.51 -8.48
CA VAL A 146 -20.04 -23.13 -9.59
C VAL A 146 -20.34 -21.70 -10.03
#